data_AF-A0A0F2QVV9-F1
#
_entry.id   AF-A0A0F2QVV9-F1
#
_cell.length_a   1.000
_cell.length_b   1.000
_cell.length_c   1.000
_cell.angle_alpha   90.00
_cell.angle_beta   90.00
_cell.angle_gamma   90.00
#
_symmetry.space_group_name_H-M   'P 1'
#
loop_
_entity.id
_entity.type
_entity.pdbx_description
1 polymer ?
#
loop_
_entity_poly.entity_id
_entity_poly.type
_entity_poly.pdbx_seq_one_letter_code
_entity_poly.pdbx_strand_id
1 'polypeptide(L)'
;MRKGLVVLIILLLAISAGAYVYFYQPFNQPKAIESLLPSDTVSMLRVCELKKQIEQFKHSRLGRSLAGIDVARLLDAMEIPPHQRDDFLRKLETLKQTAESPWLDTLFGQDVAVALQRITFAPDGLQEPDLQTLLDSVTIIARPKQPTRVLESLQSIFATQQVATATETYQQWKIHAIALEGDATAYYTLVDGAMIAGFSAAPVKRCLDQSLNESTSLLHAPAYQKHSADLFKSGKTDLLAFADVADILRTLGETVDHFNEDIEQRKILHAQIDQFRGIETLNLTGYDDGSPLITYKMVVGFDRQQMSPKMTQITRFTPTANPTLKRIPANVLLYSWQNNFDLASYWAEFQENPQISLETVQDIQSTFETNMGLTLEELLQALGTQAGLLINDINTGGMFPMPELALFIEVKQPEIIDQLIKTQASQYNFALQTEPYKATVMNYTVLPFGDNLSPAYTMADGFCTIALNRMLLKTMFDTEGSGALTGQPNFQAVDQGLTAKNNQVFYMNPQGLLDKTRQTISWAMAWMAMTKPDDAKRAQQIITLGIDPLIDGLSMIKAVGGRTYIEDDSVHSDTQVLLDRS
;
A
#
# COMPACT_ATOMS: atom_id res chain seq x y z
N MET A 1 -22.03 -1.66 61.96
CA MET A 1 -21.37 -1.49 60.65
C MET A 1 -20.29 -2.52 60.49
N ARG A 2 -20.41 -3.40 59.51
CA ARG A 2 -21.11 -4.70 59.63
C ARG A 2 -20.72 -5.45 58.36
N LYS A 3 -19.99 -6.56 58.47
CA LYS A 3 -19.80 -7.71 57.55
C LYS A 3 -19.76 -7.49 56.00
N GLY A 4 -20.57 -6.60 55.42
CA GLY A 4 -20.59 -6.21 54.02
C GLY A 4 -19.32 -5.51 53.50
N LEU A 5 -18.60 -4.72 54.30
CA LEU A 5 -17.32 -4.12 53.82
C LEU A 5 -16.24 -5.19 53.60
N VAL A 6 -16.19 -6.19 54.48
CA VAL A 6 -15.24 -7.32 54.37
C VAL A 6 -15.61 -8.22 53.19
N VAL A 7 -16.91 -8.46 52.96
CA VAL A 7 -17.39 -9.20 51.79
C VAL A 7 -17.11 -8.45 50.49
N LEU A 8 -17.28 -7.13 50.45
CA LEU A 8 -16.97 -6.29 49.29
C LEU A 8 -15.47 -6.29 48.95
N ILE A 9 -14.60 -6.23 49.97
CA ILE A 9 -13.14 -6.30 49.79
C ILE A 9 -12.71 -7.69 49.32
N ILE A 10 -13.32 -8.77 49.84
CA ILE A 10 -13.05 -10.14 49.37
C ILE A 10 -13.56 -10.34 47.94
N LEU A 11 -14.72 -9.78 47.58
CA LEU A 11 -15.23 -9.81 46.20
C LEU A 11 -14.36 -9.02 45.24
N LEU A 12 -13.90 -7.83 45.64
CA LEU A 12 -12.96 -7.04 44.86
C LEU A 12 -11.63 -7.78 44.70
N LEU A 13 -11.08 -8.37 45.77
CA LEU A 13 -9.85 -9.18 45.69
C LEU A 13 -10.03 -10.46 44.88
N ALA A 14 -11.20 -11.11 44.91
CA ALA A 14 -11.50 -12.28 44.09
C ALA A 14 -11.70 -11.91 42.61
N ILE A 15 -12.28 -10.74 42.32
CA ILE A 15 -12.38 -10.20 40.96
C ILE A 15 -11.00 -9.75 40.46
N SER A 16 -10.18 -9.12 41.31
CA SER A 16 -8.81 -8.73 40.97
C SER A 16 -7.89 -9.93 40.80
N ALA A 17 -8.02 -10.97 41.64
CA ALA A 17 -7.28 -12.22 41.52
C ALA A 17 -7.80 -13.07 40.36
N GLY A 18 -9.11 -13.04 40.07
CA GLY A 18 -9.70 -13.68 38.90
C GLY A 18 -9.30 -12.99 37.59
N ALA A 19 -9.26 -11.65 37.58
CA ALA A 19 -8.73 -10.86 36.47
C ALA A 19 -7.22 -11.08 36.32
N TYR A 20 -6.46 -11.10 37.43
CA TYR A 20 -5.04 -11.44 37.41
C TYR A 20 -4.84 -12.84 36.85
N VAL A 21 -5.55 -13.87 37.33
CA VAL A 21 -5.45 -15.24 36.79
C VAL A 21 -5.94 -15.34 35.34
N TYR A 22 -6.93 -14.54 34.91
CA TYR A 22 -7.41 -14.53 33.53
C TYR A 22 -6.44 -13.82 32.56
N PHE A 23 -5.78 -12.75 33.02
CA PHE A 23 -4.79 -11.99 32.23
C PHE A 23 -3.35 -12.52 32.36
N TYR A 24 -3.04 -13.29 33.41
CA TYR A 24 -1.73 -13.91 33.68
C TYR A 24 -1.72 -15.44 33.64
N GLN A 25 -2.85 -16.11 33.33
CA GLN A 25 -2.73 -17.49 32.86
C GLN A 25 -1.88 -17.44 31.60
N PRO A 26 -0.69 -18.08 31.58
CA PRO A 26 -0.07 -18.37 30.32
C PRO A 26 -1.08 -19.27 29.62
N PHE A 27 -1.85 -18.73 28.68
CA PHE A 27 -2.20 -19.54 27.53
C PHE A 27 -0.88 -20.17 27.14
N ASN A 28 -0.75 -21.50 27.28
CA ASN A 28 0.36 -22.25 26.68
C ASN A 28 0.57 -21.60 25.34
N GLN A 29 1.64 -20.81 25.17
CA GLN A 29 1.72 -19.89 24.03
C GLN A 29 1.57 -20.78 22.82
N PRO A 30 0.46 -20.70 22.07
CA PRO A 30 0.24 -21.62 21.00
C PRO A 30 1.43 -21.42 20.05
N LYS A 31 2.12 -22.53 19.74
CA LYS A 31 3.28 -22.55 18.84
C LYS A 31 3.02 -21.59 17.68
N ALA A 32 3.94 -20.66 17.43
CA ALA A 32 3.81 -19.64 16.39
C ALA A 32 3.34 -20.28 15.07
N ILE A 33 2.46 -19.63 14.28
CA ILE A 33 2.00 -20.23 13.01
C ILE A 33 3.20 -20.55 12.11
N GLU A 34 4.22 -19.71 12.20
CA GLU A 34 5.50 -19.80 11.50
C GLU A 34 6.32 -21.03 11.90
N SER A 35 6.08 -21.63 13.07
CA SER A 35 6.71 -22.89 13.46
C SER A 35 6.09 -24.11 12.77
N LEU A 36 4.88 -23.97 12.20
CA LEU A 36 4.17 -25.02 11.44
C LEU A 36 4.47 -24.95 9.93
N LEU A 37 5.07 -23.85 9.48
CA LEU A 37 5.41 -23.63 8.07
C LEU A 37 6.83 -24.08 7.78
N PRO A 38 7.09 -24.79 6.65
CA PRO A 38 8.44 -25.15 6.22
C PRO A 38 9.37 -23.93 6.09
N SER A 39 10.66 -24.09 6.33
CA SER A 39 11.66 -23.00 6.21
C SER A 39 11.75 -22.40 4.81
N ASP A 40 11.36 -23.14 3.78
CA ASP A 40 11.33 -22.70 2.38
C ASP A 40 9.94 -22.17 1.96
N THR A 41 9.13 -21.73 2.92
CA THR A 41 7.89 -21.00 2.64
C THR A 41 8.24 -19.66 1.99
N VAL A 42 7.71 -19.43 0.80
CA VAL A 42 8.07 -18.30 -0.06
C VAL A 42 7.38 -17.02 0.38
N SER A 43 6.11 -17.09 0.76
CA SER A 43 5.39 -15.95 1.30
C SER A 43 4.33 -16.34 2.31
N MET A 44 3.97 -15.41 3.18
CA MET A 44 2.94 -15.59 4.19
C MET A 44 2.21 -14.26 4.42
N LEU A 45 0.88 -14.32 4.51
CA LEU A 45 0.02 -13.25 4.97
C LEU A 45 -0.76 -13.73 6.19
N ARG A 46 -0.44 -13.18 7.36
CA ARG A 46 -1.07 -13.49 8.65
C ARG A 46 -1.95 -12.32 9.09
N VAL A 47 -3.17 -12.64 9.49
CA VAL A 47 -4.15 -11.71 10.05
C VAL A 47 -4.57 -12.20 11.43
N CYS A 48 -4.40 -11.36 12.45
CA CYS A 48 -4.80 -11.65 13.82
C CYS A 48 -6.25 -11.19 14.06
N GLU A 49 -7.03 -12.00 14.76
CA GLU A 49 -8.42 -11.72 15.11
C GLU A 49 -9.28 -11.29 13.89
N LEU A 50 -9.16 -12.00 12.74
CA LEU A 50 -9.82 -11.63 11.47
C LEU A 50 -11.31 -11.26 11.64
N LYS A 51 -12.06 -12.03 12.43
CA LYS A 51 -13.48 -11.74 12.70
C LYS A 51 -13.67 -10.38 13.38
N LYS A 52 -12.83 -10.06 14.37
CA LYS A 52 -12.86 -8.77 15.05
C LYS A 52 -12.55 -7.63 14.09
N GLN A 53 -11.55 -7.79 13.21
CA GLN A 53 -11.24 -6.80 12.18
C GLN A 53 -12.41 -6.58 11.21
N ILE A 54 -13.07 -7.66 10.76
CA ILE A 54 -14.26 -7.58 9.91
C ILE A 54 -15.39 -6.85 10.64
N GLU A 55 -15.65 -7.17 11.91
CA GLU A 55 -16.67 -6.48 12.69
C GLU A 55 -16.32 -5.01 12.92
N GLN A 56 -15.08 -4.68 13.26
CA GLN A 56 -14.62 -3.28 13.37
C GLN A 56 -14.82 -2.53 12.06
N PHE A 57 -14.46 -3.13 10.92
CA PHE A 57 -14.71 -2.56 9.61
C PHE A 57 -16.20 -2.33 9.37
N LYS A 58 -17.07 -3.32 9.63
CA LYS A 58 -18.54 -3.17 9.50
C LYS A 58 -19.10 -2.01 10.33
N HIS A 59 -18.59 -1.82 11.53
CA HIS A 59 -19.03 -0.73 12.43
C HIS A 59 -18.38 0.62 12.12
N SER A 60 -17.25 0.63 11.39
CA SER A 60 -16.59 1.86 10.94
C SER A 60 -17.52 2.71 10.07
N ARG A 61 -17.21 4.00 9.96
CA ARG A 61 -17.94 4.91 9.06
C ARG A 61 -17.90 4.40 7.61
N LEU A 62 -16.74 3.94 7.16
CA LEU A 62 -16.56 3.38 5.82
C LEU A 62 -17.42 2.12 5.60
N GLY A 63 -17.35 1.14 6.51
CA GLY A 63 -18.14 -0.08 6.37
C GLY A 63 -19.65 0.16 6.42
N ARG A 64 -20.13 1.05 7.30
CA ARG A 64 -21.54 1.46 7.32
C ARG A 64 -21.96 2.15 6.03
N SER A 65 -21.10 3.01 5.50
CA SER A 65 -21.39 3.72 4.25
C SER A 65 -21.46 2.77 3.05
N LEU A 66 -20.51 1.85 2.94
CA LEU A 66 -20.48 0.81 1.91
C LEU A 66 -21.69 -0.13 2.02
N ALA A 67 -22.07 -0.53 3.22
CA ALA A 67 -23.25 -1.36 3.46
C ALA A 67 -24.56 -0.65 3.07
N GLY A 68 -24.58 0.69 3.10
CA GLY A 68 -25.72 1.51 2.70
C GLY A 68 -25.87 1.72 1.19
N ILE A 69 -24.89 1.32 0.37
CA ILE A 69 -24.96 1.46 -1.08
C ILE A 69 -26.01 0.49 -1.65
N ASP A 70 -27.00 1.03 -2.36
CA ASP A 70 -27.93 0.24 -3.17
C ASP A 70 -27.24 -0.17 -4.48
N VAL A 71 -26.45 -1.24 -4.40
CA VAL A 71 -25.63 -1.69 -5.53
C VAL A 71 -26.48 -2.09 -6.74
N ALA A 72 -27.69 -2.64 -6.52
CA ALA A 72 -28.58 -2.99 -7.62
C ALA A 72 -29.00 -1.74 -8.41
N ARG A 73 -29.46 -0.69 -7.71
CA ARG A 73 -29.82 0.58 -8.36
C ARG A 73 -28.62 1.28 -8.98
N LEU A 74 -27.44 1.18 -8.37
CA LEU A 74 -26.21 1.74 -8.93
C LEU A 74 -25.85 1.06 -10.27
N LEU A 75 -25.90 -0.28 -10.32
CA LEU A 75 -25.64 -1.04 -11.54
C LEU A 75 -26.69 -0.75 -12.63
N ASP A 76 -27.96 -0.56 -12.24
CA ASP A 76 -29.01 -0.13 -13.16
C ASP A 76 -28.73 1.27 -13.72
N ALA A 77 -28.28 2.22 -12.89
CA ALA A 77 -27.92 3.58 -13.32
C ALA A 77 -26.69 3.59 -14.24
N MET A 78 -25.82 2.58 -14.14
CA MET A 78 -24.66 2.35 -15.01
C MET A 78 -25.01 1.55 -16.28
N GLU A 79 -26.28 1.18 -16.48
CA GLU A 79 -26.76 0.40 -17.63
C GLU A 79 -26.06 -0.96 -17.79
N ILE A 80 -25.65 -1.58 -16.67
CA ILE A 80 -25.03 -2.91 -16.67
C ILE A 80 -26.06 -3.96 -17.09
N PRO A 81 -25.73 -4.87 -18.04
CA PRO A 81 -26.65 -5.92 -18.47
C PRO A 81 -27.15 -6.78 -17.30
N PRO A 82 -28.44 -7.17 -17.27
CA PRO A 82 -29.03 -7.90 -16.15
C PRO A 82 -28.27 -9.17 -15.74
N HIS A 83 -27.74 -9.94 -16.70
CA HIS A 83 -26.99 -11.16 -16.40
C HIS A 83 -25.68 -10.90 -15.63
N GLN A 84 -24.96 -9.82 -15.94
CA GLN A 84 -23.73 -9.43 -15.22
C GLN A 84 -24.07 -8.86 -13.85
N ARG A 85 -25.13 -8.05 -13.78
CA ARG A 85 -25.65 -7.50 -12.52
C ARG A 85 -26.03 -8.62 -11.55
N ASP A 86 -26.80 -9.60 -12.02
CA ASP A 86 -27.29 -10.69 -11.18
C ASP A 86 -26.16 -11.63 -10.73
N ASP A 87 -25.14 -11.87 -11.57
CA ASP A 87 -23.92 -12.58 -11.18
C ASP A 87 -23.11 -11.82 -10.11
N PHE A 88 -22.93 -10.51 -10.30
CA PHE A 88 -22.23 -9.66 -9.34
C PHE A 88 -22.94 -9.61 -7.99
N LEU A 89 -24.27 -9.40 -7.99
CA LEU A 89 -25.08 -9.36 -6.77
C LEU A 89 -25.05 -10.70 -6.04
N ARG A 90 -25.03 -11.82 -6.77
CA ARG A 90 -24.88 -13.16 -6.16
C ARG A 90 -23.52 -13.30 -5.47
N LYS A 91 -22.43 -12.90 -6.13
CA LYS A 91 -21.07 -12.95 -5.54
C LYS A 91 -20.97 -12.05 -4.30
N LEU A 92 -21.54 -10.85 -4.36
CA LEU A 92 -21.58 -9.92 -3.23
C LEU A 92 -22.38 -10.51 -2.05
N GLU A 93 -23.50 -11.15 -2.32
CA GLU A 93 -24.32 -11.81 -1.31
C GLU A 93 -23.59 -13.00 -0.68
N THR A 94 -22.93 -13.83 -1.48
CA THR A 94 -22.07 -14.92 -0.96
C THR A 94 -20.97 -14.39 -0.04
N LEU A 95 -20.34 -13.27 -0.40
CA LEU A 95 -19.32 -12.61 0.43
C LEU A 95 -19.91 -12.10 1.75
N LYS A 96 -21.08 -11.45 1.71
CA LYS A 96 -21.78 -10.96 2.91
C LYS A 96 -22.15 -12.12 3.85
N GLN A 97 -22.76 -13.18 3.31
CA GLN A 97 -23.13 -14.37 4.07
C GLN A 97 -21.90 -15.04 4.69
N THR A 98 -20.79 -15.09 3.97
CA THR A 98 -19.51 -15.61 4.46
C THR A 98 -18.98 -14.76 5.64
N ALA A 99 -18.98 -13.44 5.50
CA ALA A 99 -18.51 -12.52 6.54
C ALA A 99 -19.38 -12.57 7.82
N GLU A 100 -20.68 -12.84 7.67
CA GLU A 100 -21.64 -12.93 8.77
C GLU A 100 -21.72 -14.31 9.41
N SER A 101 -21.10 -15.32 8.80
CA SER A 101 -21.30 -16.68 9.24
C SER A 101 -20.62 -17.00 10.58
N PRO A 102 -21.28 -17.76 11.48
CA PRO A 102 -20.70 -18.21 12.75
C PRO A 102 -19.43 -19.04 12.59
N TRP A 103 -19.26 -19.75 11.47
CA TRP A 103 -18.07 -20.57 11.24
C TRP A 103 -16.81 -19.72 11.07
N LEU A 104 -16.91 -18.47 10.64
CA LEU A 104 -15.77 -17.57 10.46
C LEU A 104 -15.09 -17.29 11.81
N ASP A 105 -15.88 -17.10 12.88
CA ASP A 105 -15.37 -16.94 14.24
C ASP A 105 -14.83 -18.27 14.80
N THR A 106 -15.51 -19.37 14.50
CA THR A 106 -15.07 -20.69 14.96
C THR A 106 -13.73 -21.08 14.34
N LEU A 107 -13.53 -20.87 13.04
CA LEU A 107 -12.33 -21.28 12.30
C LEU A 107 -11.19 -20.26 12.36
N PHE A 108 -11.47 -18.95 12.30
CA PHE A 108 -10.45 -17.90 12.18
C PHE A 108 -10.48 -16.89 13.34
N GLY A 109 -11.03 -17.28 14.48
CA GLY A 109 -11.28 -16.35 15.58
C GLY A 109 -10.04 -15.87 16.35
N GLN A 110 -8.88 -16.55 16.25
CA GLN A 110 -7.64 -16.10 16.91
C GLN A 110 -6.64 -15.53 15.90
N ASP A 111 -6.16 -16.34 14.96
CA ASP A 111 -5.34 -15.88 13.84
C ASP A 111 -5.46 -16.82 12.65
N VAL A 112 -5.21 -16.27 11.47
CA VAL A 112 -5.19 -17.01 10.20
C VAL A 112 -3.99 -16.55 9.40
N ALA A 113 -3.31 -17.48 8.74
CA ALA A 113 -2.29 -17.20 7.76
C ALA A 113 -2.60 -17.93 6.45
N VAL A 114 -2.37 -17.24 5.35
CA VAL A 114 -2.27 -17.84 4.02
C VAL A 114 -0.80 -17.83 3.65
N ALA A 115 -0.25 -18.98 3.32
CA ALA A 115 1.15 -19.14 2.98
C ALA A 115 1.30 -19.78 1.59
N LEU A 116 2.21 -19.24 0.80
CA LEU A 116 2.65 -19.85 -0.45
C LEU A 116 3.91 -20.64 -0.18
N GLN A 117 3.84 -21.96 -0.34
CA GLN A 117 5.00 -22.82 -0.29
C GLN A 117 5.77 -22.77 -1.61
N ARG A 118 7.04 -23.20 -1.58
CA ARG A 118 7.86 -23.31 -2.79
C ARG A 118 7.20 -24.22 -3.82
N ILE A 119 7.00 -23.67 -5.03
CA ILE A 119 6.47 -24.39 -6.19
C ILE A 119 7.57 -25.33 -6.69
N THR A 120 7.25 -26.62 -6.78
CA THR A 120 8.13 -27.62 -7.39
C THR A 120 7.60 -27.97 -8.77
N PHE A 121 8.37 -27.65 -9.82
CA PHE A 121 8.05 -28.04 -11.18
C PHE A 121 8.44 -29.50 -11.41
N ALA A 122 7.56 -30.27 -12.07
CA ALA A 122 7.88 -31.63 -12.47
C ALA A 122 8.96 -31.61 -13.58
N PRO A 123 9.98 -32.48 -13.53
CA PRO A 123 11.07 -32.49 -14.51
C PRO A 123 10.61 -32.71 -15.96
N ASP A 124 9.48 -33.43 -16.14
CA ASP A 124 9.10 -34.03 -17.42
C ASP A 124 7.87 -33.39 -18.09
N GLY A 125 7.38 -32.23 -17.61
CA GLY A 125 6.18 -31.61 -18.16
C GLY A 125 6.02 -30.15 -17.75
N LEU A 126 6.70 -29.26 -18.46
CA LEU A 126 6.63 -27.81 -18.25
C LEU A 126 5.54 -27.21 -19.16
N GLN A 127 4.31 -27.29 -18.70
CA GLN A 127 3.29 -26.32 -19.11
C GLN A 127 3.43 -25.08 -18.22
N GLU A 128 3.00 -23.92 -18.72
CA GLU A 128 2.86 -22.71 -17.89
C GLU A 128 2.17 -23.09 -16.57
N PRO A 129 2.67 -22.62 -15.42
CA PRO A 129 2.03 -22.92 -14.14
C PRO A 129 0.59 -22.40 -14.22
N ASP A 130 -0.34 -23.34 -14.30
CA ASP A 130 -1.74 -23.02 -14.27
C ASP A 130 -2.14 -22.54 -12.87
N LEU A 131 -3.33 -21.94 -12.78
CA LEU A 131 -3.87 -21.52 -11.49
C LEU A 131 -3.92 -22.68 -10.48
N GLN A 132 -4.09 -23.92 -10.95
CA GLN A 132 -4.12 -25.10 -10.10
C GLN A 132 -2.78 -25.36 -9.42
N THR A 133 -1.66 -25.26 -10.14
CA THR A 133 -0.30 -25.41 -9.60
C THR A 133 -0.02 -24.41 -8.49
N LEU A 134 -0.51 -23.17 -8.64
CA LEU A 134 -0.43 -22.16 -7.60
C LEU A 134 -1.30 -22.51 -6.39
N LEU A 135 -2.57 -22.88 -6.62
CA LEU A 135 -3.48 -23.31 -5.55
C LEU A 135 -2.96 -24.53 -4.78
N ASP A 136 -2.32 -25.46 -5.47
CA ASP A 136 -1.72 -26.67 -4.90
C ASP A 136 -0.51 -26.38 -4.02
N SER A 137 0.05 -25.17 -4.12
CA SER A 137 1.18 -24.68 -3.30
C SER A 137 0.71 -23.78 -2.15
N VAL A 138 -0.59 -23.45 -2.07
CA VAL A 138 -1.16 -22.61 -1.02
C VAL A 138 -1.56 -23.44 0.20
N THR A 139 -1.16 -22.95 1.37
CA THR A 139 -1.59 -23.47 2.68
C THR A 139 -2.34 -22.38 3.43
N ILE A 140 -3.43 -22.76 4.10
CA ILE A 140 -4.12 -21.94 5.08
C ILE A 140 -3.86 -22.55 6.46
N ILE A 141 -3.31 -21.76 7.37
CA ILE A 141 -3.16 -22.15 8.78
C ILE A 141 -4.04 -21.24 9.61
N ALA A 142 -4.94 -21.81 10.40
CA ALA A 142 -5.83 -21.03 11.25
C ALA A 142 -5.83 -21.57 12.67
N ARG A 143 -5.97 -20.69 13.67
CA ARG A 143 -6.23 -21.10 15.04
C ARG A 143 -7.70 -20.87 15.39
N PRO A 144 -8.50 -21.95 15.38
CA PRO A 144 -9.90 -21.88 15.75
C PRO A 144 -10.05 -21.57 17.24
N LYS A 145 -11.08 -20.78 17.60
CA LYS A 145 -11.45 -20.58 19.01
C LYS A 145 -11.90 -21.87 19.69
N GLN A 146 -12.49 -22.78 18.91
CA GLN A 146 -13.01 -24.07 19.37
C GLN A 146 -12.52 -25.18 18.44
N PRO A 147 -11.28 -25.69 18.62
CA PRO A 147 -10.69 -26.71 17.74
C PRO A 147 -11.57 -27.96 17.58
N THR A 148 -12.32 -28.34 18.61
CA THR A 148 -13.23 -29.51 18.59
C THR A 148 -14.42 -29.34 17.64
N ARG A 149 -14.76 -28.13 17.23
CA ARG A 149 -15.92 -27.82 16.37
C ARG A 149 -15.54 -27.49 14.93
N VAL A 150 -14.26 -27.65 14.58
CA VAL A 150 -13.78 -27.39 13.22
C VAL A 150 -14.46 -28.32 12.22
N LEU A 151 -14.55 -29.61 12.52
CA LEU A 151 -15.23 -30.58 11.65
C LEU A 151 -16.71 -30.22 11.46
N GLU A 152 -17.44 -29.92 12.54
CA GLU A 152 -18.84 -29.49 12.49
C GLU A 152 -19.00 -28.22 11.64
N SER A 153 -18.07 -27.27 11.80
CA SER A 153 -18.08 -26.00 11.06
C SER A 153 -17.82 -26.21 9.57
N LEU A 154 -16.80 -26.99 9.21
CA LEU A 154 -16.51 -27.33 7.82
C LEU A 154 -17.66 -28.11 7.18
N GLN A 155 -18.23 -29.09 7.90
CA GLN A 155 -19.41 -29.79 7.44
C GLN A 155 -20.58 -28.82 7.21
N SER A 156 -20.80 -27.84 8.09
CA SER A 156 -21.88 -26.85 7.89
C SER A 156 -21.67 -25.95 6.66
N ILE A 157 -20.41 -25.66 6.29
CA ILE A 157 -20.07 -24.87 5.10
C ILE A 157 -20.39 -25.67 3.83
N PHE A 158 -20.08 -26.97 3.84
CA PHE A 158 -20.18 -27.84 2.66
C PHE A 158 -21.42 -28.78 2.69
N ALA A 159 -22.32 -28.62 3.66
CA ALA A 159 -23.46 -29.52 3.95
C ALA A 159 -24.51 -29.60 2.82
N THR A 160 -24.46 -28.73 1.82
CA THR A 160 -25.35 -28.77 0.66
C THR A 160 -25.06 -29.96 -0.27
N GLN A 161 -23.90 -30.60 -0.13
CA GLN A 161 -23.55 -31.82 -0.83
C GLN A 161 -23.30 -32.93 0.21
N GLN A 162 -23.60 -34.20 -0.13
CA GLN A 162 -23.10 -35.33 0.66
C GLN A 162 -21.57 -35.29 0.57
N VAL A 163 -20.93 -34.58 1.51
CA VAL A 163 -19.48 -34.44 1.54
C VAL A 163 -18.91 -35.83 1.74
N ALA A 164 -18.42 -36.43 0.65
CA ALA A 164 -17.66 -37.66 0.72
C ALA A 164 -16.33 -37.31 1.39
N THR A 165 -16.30 -37.43 2.73
CA THR A 165 -15.07 -37.21 3.49
C THR A 165 -14.20 -38.45 3.38
N ALA A 166 -13.18 -38.41 2.52
CA ALA A 166 -12.11 -39.39 2.58
C ALA A 166 -11.15 -39.00 3.72
N THR A 167 -10.63 -39.99 4.44
CA THR A 167 -9.60 -39.77 5.47
C THR A 167 -8.38 -40.59 5.12
N GLU A 168 -7.24 -39.91 4.98
CA GLU A 168 -5.93 -40.54 4.83
C GLU A 168 -5.19 -40.42 6.17
N THR A 169 -4.48 -41.47 6.58
CA THR A 169 -3.56 -41.39 7.72
C THR A 169 -2.17 -41.07 7.21
N TYR A 170 -1.59 -39.98 7.69
CA TYR A 170 -0.22 -39.57 7.39
C TYR A 170 0.57 -39.50 8.69
N GLN A 171 1.51 -40.43 8.87
CA GLN A 171 2.22 -40.63 10.12
C GLN A 171 1.26 -40.77 11.32
N GLN A 172 1.25 -39.82 12.25
CA GLN A 172 0.37 -39.80 13.43
C GLN A 172 -0.92 -38.99 13.24
N TRP A 173 -1.10 -38.33 12.09
CA TRP A 173 -2.23 -37.44 11.83
C TRP A 173 -3.23 -38.02 10.85
N LYS A 174 -4.46 -37.53 10.98
CA LYS A 174 -5.53 -37.79 10.01
C LYS A 174 -5.69 -36.55 9.15
N ILE A 175 -5.56 -36.74 7.84
CA ILE A 175 -5.83 -35.73 6.83
C ILE A 175 -7.21 -36.04 6.26
N HIS A 176 -8.11 -35.06 6.34
CA HIS A 176 -9.46 -35.16 5.83
C HIS A 176 -9.53 -34.46 4.47
N ALA A 177 -10.11 -35.12 3.48
CA ALA A 177 -10.38 -34.58 2.16
C ALA A 177 -11.87 -34.25 2.04
N ILE A 178 -12.17 -33.04 1.56
CA ILE A 178 -13.52 -32.50 1.33
C ILE A 178 -13.63 -32.20 -0.17
N ALA A 179 -14.53 -32.87 -0.87
CA ALA A 179 -14.86 -32.50 -2.25
C ALA A 179 -15.56 -31.14 -2.28
N LEU A 180 -15.10 -30.25 -3.16
CA LEU A 180 -15.67 -28.93 -3.43
C LEU A 180 -16.43 -28.94 -4.77
N GLU A 181 -17.11 -27.85 -5.09
CA GLU A 181 -17.69 -27.66 -6.42
C GLU A 181 -16.59 -27.60 -7.50
N GLY A 182 -16.85 -28.22 -8.66
CA GLY A 182 -15.95 -28.15 -9.82
C GLY A 182 -14.74 -29.11 -9.78
N ASP A 183 -14.91 -30.31 -9.23
CA ASP A 183 -13.88 -31.37 -9.10
C ASP A 183 -12.67 -31.00 -8.22
N ALA A 184 -12.69 -29.84 -7.56
CA ALA A 184 -11.66 -29.44 -6.60
C ALA A 184 -11.80 -30.19 -5.27
N THR A 185 -10.69 -30.41 -4.57
CA THR A 185 -10.68 -31.06 -3.25
C THR A 185 -9.89 -30.20 -2.26
N ALA A 186 -10.46 -29.94 -1.08
CA ALA A 186 -9.75 -29.33 0.04
C ALA A 186 -9.27 -30.41 1.01
N TYR A 187 -8.03 -30.29 1.47
CA TYR A 187 -7.43 -31.15 2.48
C TYR A 187 -7.25 -30.35 3.76
N TYR A 188 -7.52 -30.94 4.92
CA TYR A 188 -7.21 -30.32 6.20
C TYR A 188 -6.87 -31.31 7.32
N THR A 189 -6.20 -30.81 8.35
CA THR A 189 -5.85 -31.55 9.56
C THR A 189 -5.74 -30.61 10.77
N LEU A 190 -5.74 -31.16 11.98
CA LEU A 190 -5.58 -30.42 13.23
C LEU A 190 -4.29 -30.85 13.94
N VAL A 191 -3.40 -29.88 14.22
CA VAL A 191 -2.12 -30.08 14.92
C VAL A 191 -1.93 -28.99 15.95
N ASP A 192 -1.63 -29.38 17.20
CA ASP A 192 -1.35 -28.45 18.29
C ASP A 192 -2.40 -27.31 18.46
N GLY A 193 -3.66 -27.64 18.16
CA GLY A 193 -4.79 -26.69 18.22
C GLY A 193 -4.92 -25.77 17.00
N ALA A 194 -4.02 -25.84 16.02
CA ALA A 194 -4.13 -25.18 14.73
C ALA A 194 -4.74 -26.10 13.67
N MET A 195 -5.53 -25.53 12.77
CA MET A 195 -5.98 -26.14 11.53
C MET A 195 -4.98 -25.83 10.42
N ILE A 196 -4.53 -26.85 9.70
CA ILE A 196 -3.74 -26.71 8.48
C ILE A 196 -4.60 -27.21 7.34
N ALA A 197 -4.78 -26.39 6.30
CA ALA A 197 -5.61 -26.71 5.14
C ALA A 197 -4.90 -26.33 3.82
N GLY A 198 -5.30 -26.94 2.71
CA GLY A 198 -4.79 -26.64 1.37
C GLY A 198 -5.64 -27.28 0.27
N PHE A 199 -5.39 -26.93 -0.99
CA PHE A 199 -6.08 -27.51 -2.15
C PHE A 199 -5.45 -28.80 -2.67
N SER A 200 -4.28 -29.16 -2.14
CA SER A 200 -3.66 -30.46 -2.35
C SER A 200 -3.14 -31.01 -1.02
N ALA A 201 -2.95 -32.33 -0.94
CA ALA A 201 -2.46 -32.97 0.28
C ALA A 201 -0.96 -32.68 0.53
N ALA A 202 -0.19 -32.37 -0.51
CA ALA A 202 1.25 -32.15 -0.45
C ALA A 202 1.68 -31.01 0.51
N PRO A 203 1.17 -29.77 0.38
CA PRO A 203 1.55 -28.69 1.28
C PRO A 203 1.11 -28.94 2.73
N VAL A 204 -0.04 -29.60 2.92
CA VAL A 204 -0.50 -30.01 4.27
C VAL A 204 0.47 -31.00 4.89
N LYS A 205 0.89 -32.03 4.14
CA LYS A 205 1.89 -33.03 4.60
C LYS A 205 3.24 -32.37 4.92
N ARG A 206 3.69 -31.40 4.13
CA ARG A 206 4.92 -30.64 4.41
C ARG A 206 4.85 -29.87 5.73
N CYS A 207 3.73 -29.22 6.04
CA CYS A 207 3.53 -28.57 7.33
C CYS A 207 3.47 -29.58 8.49
N LEU A 208 2.90 -30.77 8.26
CA LEU A 208 2.90 -31.86 9.25
C LEU A 208 4.31 -32.35 9.55
N ASP A 209 5.11 -32.64 8.51
CA ASP A 209 6.52 -33.00 8.66
C ASP A 209 7.29 -31.94 9.43
N GLN A 210 7.02 -30.67 9.11
CA GLN A 210 7.63 -29.54 9.79
C GLN A 210 7.25 -29.47 11.28
N SER A 211 6.03 -29.85 11.65
CA SER A 211 5.60 -29.85 13.05
C SER A 211 6.37 -30.85 13.94
N LEU A 212 7.06 -31.84 13.35
CA LEU A 212 7.94 -32.77 14.06
C LEU A 212 9.33 -32.20 14.35
N ASN A 213 9.79 -31.23 13.55
CA ASN A 213 11.14 -30.71 13.64
C ASN A 213 11.16 -29.18 13.56
N GLU A 214 10.89 -28.52 14.68
CA GLU A 214 10.81 -27.06 14.77
C GLU A 214 12.04 -26.34 14.18
N SER A 215 13.24 -26.93 14.24
CA SER A 215 14.48 -26.33 13.75
C SER A 215 14.52 -26.02 12.25
N THR A 216 13.64 -26.65 11.45
CA THR A 216 13.52 -26.42 10.00
C THR A 216 12.31 -25.55 9.64
N SER A 217 11.69 -24.87 10.60
CA SER A 217 10.49 -24.07 10.35
C SER A 217 10.81 -22.67 9.81
N LEU A 218 9.80 -22.02 9.24
CA LEU A 218 9.88 -20.62 8.80
C LEU A 218 10.33 -19.70 9.95
N LEU A 219 9.92 -19.98 11.19
CA LEU A 219 10.35 -19.24 12.38
C LEU A 219 11.89 -19.19 12.53
N HIS A 220 12.60 -20.21 12.03
CA HIS A 220 14.06 -20.31 12.07
C HIS A 220 14.72 -20.03 10.71
N ALA A 221 13.95 -19.72 9.66
CA ALA A 221 14.50 -19.37 8.37
C ALA A 221 15.23 -18.01 8.47
N PRO A 222 16.49 -17.90 8.01
CA PRO A 222 17.25 -16.65 8.07
C PRO A 222 16.52 -15.46 7.41
N ALA A 223 15.88 -15.69 6.26
CA ALA A 223 15.09 -14.68 5.55
C ALA A 223 13.94 -14.13 6.40
N TYR A 224 13.22 -15.00 7.11
CA TYR A 224 12.14 -14.59 8.01
C TYR A 224 12.68 -13.82 9.23
N GLN A 225 13.71 -14.36 9.89
CA GLN A 225 14.25 -13.76 11.12
C GLN A 225 14.87 -12.38 10.90
N LYS A 226 15.43 -12.10 9.71
CA LYS A 226 16.15 -10.86 9.41
C LYS A 226 15.35 -9.60 9.74
N HIS A 227 14.05 -9.58 9.44
CA HIS A 227 13.19 -8.41 9.71
C HIS A 227 11.82 -8.75 10.32
N SER A 228 11.28 -9.96 10.13
CA SER A 228 9.94 -10.29 10.66
C SER A 228 9.91 -10.33 12.19
N ALA A 229 11.01 -10.75 12.82
CA ALA A 229 11.10 -10.90 14.28
C ALA A 229 10.95 -9.56 15.02
N ASP A 230 11.51 -8.47 14.48
CA ASP A 230 11.43 -7.14 15.08
C ASP A 230 10.08 -6.45 14.82
N LEU A 231 9.42 -6.83 13.72
CA LEU A 231 8.13 -6.29 13.31
C LEU A 231 6.97 -7.00 14.03
N PHE A 232 7.03 -8.30 14.25
CA PHE A 232 5.95 -9.00 14.94
C PHE A 232 5.98 -8.73 16.45
N LYS A 233 4.92 -8.08 16.95
CA LYS A 233 4.72 -7.82 18.38
C LYS A 233 3.45 -8.53 18.82
N SER A 234 3.61 -9.61 19.57
CA SER A 234 2.49 -10.39 20.10
C SER A 234 1.49 -9.49 20.84
N GLY A 235 0.21 -9.62 20.49
CA GLY A 235 -0.89 -8.80 21.03
C GLY A 235 -0.96 -7.36 20.52
N LYS A 236 -0.09 -6.94 19.59
CA LYS A 236 -0.09 -5.60 18.97
C LYS A 236 -0.14 -5.63 17.44
N THR A 237 0.30 -6.71 16.82
CA THR A 237 0.32 -6.86 15.37
C THR A 237 -0.97 -7.49 14.89
N ASP A 238 -1.72 -6.75 14.06
CA ASP A 238 -2.98 -7.21 13.46
C ASP A 238 -2.77 -7.85 12.09
N LEU A 239 -1.70 -7.44 11.41
CA LEU A 239 -1.33 -7.88 10.07
C LEU A 239 0.18 -8.12 10.02
N LEU A 240 0.61 -9.24 9.47
CA LEU A 240 2.00 -9.52 9.12
C LEU A 240 2.02 -10.14 7.73
N ALA A 241 2.79 -9.56 6.81
CA ALA A 241 3.13 -10.17 5.54
C ALA A 241 4.65 -10.37 5.46
N PHE A 242 5.05 -11.49 4.89
CA PHE A 242 6.44 -11.87 4.64
C PHE A 242 6.52 -12.42 3.22
N ALA A 243 7.61 -12.11 2.51
CA ALA A 243 8.01 -12.78 1.29
C ALA A 243 9.53 -12.90 1.20
N ASP A 244 10.01 -14.10 0.85
CA ASP A 244 11.38 -14.37 0.40
C ASP A 244 11.47 -14.02 -1.09
N VAL A 245 11.80 -12.76 -1.37
CA VAL A 245 11.86 -12.23 -2.73
C VAL A 245 13.01 -12.86 -3.51
N ALA A 246 14.12 -13.18 -2.85
CA ALA A 246 15.22 -13.89 -3.48
C ALA A 246 14.79 -15.26 -3.99
N ASP A 247 14.04 -16.03 -3.19
CA ASP A 247 13.53 -17.34 -3.62
C ASP A 247 12.48 -17.23 -4.73
N ILE A 248 11.61 -16.20 -4.69
CA ILE A 248 10.66 -15.88 -5.78
C ILE A 248 11.43 -15.61 -7.08
N LEU A 249 12.39 -14.69 -7.07
CA LEU A 249 13.14 -14.30 -8.27
C LEU A 249 13.97 -15.46 -8.82
N ARG A 250 14.58 -16.26 -7.94
CA ARG A 250 15.30 -17.49 -8.32
C ARG A 250 14.35 -18.48 -9.00
N THR A 251 13.19 -18.73 -8.41
CA THR A 251 12.19 -19.66 -8.95
C THR A 251 11.65 -19.17 -10.29
N LEU A 252 11.37 -17.86 -10.43
CA LEU A 252 10.96 -17.26 -11.70
C LEU A 252 12.04 -17.39 -12.77
N GLY A 253 13.32 -17.13 -12.43
CA GLY A 253 14.44 -17.30 -13.36
C GLY A 253 14.56 -18.74 -13.86
N GLU A 254 14.45 -19.71 -12.95
CA GLU A 254 14.39 -21.13 -13.30
C GLU A 254 13.19 -21.43 -14.21
N THR A 255 11.99 -20.89 -13.94
CA THR A 255 10.82 -21.09 -14.81
C THR A 255 11.05 -20.50 -16.21
N VAL A 256 11.65 -19.31 -16.32
CA VAL A 256 11.93 -18.65 -17.60
C VAL A 256 12.88 -19.47 -18.46
N ASP A 257 13.89 -20.11 -17.87
CA ASP A 257 14.82 -20.99 -18.60
C ASP A 257 14.12 -22.17 -19.27
N HIS A 258 13.01 -22.61 -18.69
CA HIS A 258 12.23 -23.77 -19.10
C HIS A 258 11.06 -23.44 -20.04
N PHE A 259 10.70 -22.17 -20.21
CA PHE A 259 9.68 -21.79 -21.17
C PHE A 259 10.13 -22.08 -22.62
N ASN A 260 9.22 -22.64 -23.41
CA ASN A 260 9.41 -22.85 -24.86
C ASN A 260 9.17 -21.56 -25.67
N GLU A 261 9.55 -20.42 -25.10
CA GLU A 261 9.48 -19.10 -25.72
C GLU A 261 10.70 -18.83 -26.61
N ASP A 262 10.57 -17.84 -27.49
CA ASP A 262 11.69 -17.34 -28.30
C ASP A 262 12.88 -16.94 -27.38
N ILE A 263 14.10 -17.16 -27.85
CA ILE A 263 15.34 -16.79 -27.15
C ILE A 263 15.31 -15.31 -26.76
N GLU A 264 14.77 -14.44 -27.62
CA GLU A 264 14.69 -13.01 -27.33
C GLU A 264 13.69 -12.67 -26.23
N GLN A 265 12.55 -13.35 -26.14
CA GLN A 265 11.59 -13.16 -25.04
C GLN A 265 12.18 -13.58 -23.70
N ARG A 266 12.86 -14.73 -23.65
CA ARG A 266 13.55 -15.20 -22.45
C ARG A 266 14.63 -14.21 -21.98
N LYS A 267 15.41 -13.63 -22.89
CA LYS A 267 16.39 -12.59 -22.54
C LYS A 267 15.72 -11.36 -21.93
N ILE A 268 14.57 -10.93 -22.47
CA ILE A 268 13.82 -9.78 -21.93
C ILE A 268 13.30 -10.11 -20.52
N LEU A 269 12.74 -11.29 -20.31
CA LEU A 269 12.25 -11.73 -18.99
C LEU A 269 13.39 -11.82 -17.97
N HIS A 270 14.53 -12.41 -18.33
CA HIS A 270 15.72 -12.44 -17.47
C HIS A 270 16.22 -11.04 -17.14
N ALA A 271 16.29 -10.14 -18.12
CA ALA A 271 16.67 -8.75 -17.88
C ALA A 271 15.70 -8.04 -16.91
N GLN A 272 14.41 -8.35 -16.96
CA GLN A 272 13.42 -7.82 -16.01
C GLN A 272 13.60 -8.39 -14.60
N ILE A 273 13.84 -9.70 -14.48
CA ILE A 273 14.12 -10.36 -13.19
C ILE A 273 15.41 -9.79 -12.58
N ASP A 274 16.45 -9.61 -13.39
CA ASP A 274 17.76 -9.08 -12.99
C ASP A 274 17.67 -7.64 -12.45
N GLN A 275 16.66 -6.85 -12.84
CA GLN A 275 16.46 -5.51 -12.26
C GLN A 275 16.17 -5.56 -10.75
N PHE A 276 15.59 -6.66 -10.26
CA PHE A 276 15.28 -6.88 -8.85
C PHE A 276 16.36 -7.69 -8.13
N ARG A 277 17.44 -8.06 -8.81
CA ARG A 277 18.54 -8.80 -8.20
C ARG A 277 19.09 -8.06 -6.98
N GLY A 278 19.34 -8.83 -5.92
CA GLY A 278 19.78 -8.34 -4.63
C GLY A 278 18.65 -7.97 -3.67
N ILE A 279 17.37 -7.93 -4.08
CA ILE A 279 16.27 -7.88 -3.11
C ILE A 279 16.12 -9.26 -2.47
N GLU A 280 16.19 -9.32 -1.14
CA GLU A 280 16.10 -10.57 -0.39
C GLU A 280 14.71 -10.80 0.18
N THR A 281 14.15 -9.80 0.86
CA THR A 281 12.91 -9.99 1.61
C THR A 281 11.99 -8.78 1.52
N LEU A 282 10.68 -9.04 1.62
CA LEU A 282 9.65 -8.03 1.79
C LEU A 282 8.84 -8.37 3.05
N ASN A 283 8.76 -7.44 3.98
CA ASN A 283 8.03 -7.60 5.22
C ASN A 283 7.05 -6.43 5.37
N LEU A 284 5.81 -6.69 5.77
CA LEU A 284 4.81 -5.66 6.06
C LEU A 284 4.12 -5.98 7.38
N THR A 285 3.91 -4.99 8.24
CA THR A 285 3.10 -5.13 9.45
C THR A 285 2.10 -4.01 9.60
N GLY A 286 0.94 -4.34 10.18
CA GLY A 286 -0.07 -3.38 10.61
C GLY A 286 -0.31 -3.48 12.12
N TYR A 287 -0.45 -2.34 12.78
CA TYR A 287 -0.73 -2.22 14.22
C TYR A 287 -1.95 -1.32 14.43
N ASP A 288 -2.94 -1.83 15.15
CA ASP A 288 -4.13 -1.13 15.65
C ASP A 288 -4.29 -1.47 17.15
N ASP A 289 -3.77 -0.59 18.00
CA ASP A 289 -3.86 -0.72 19.45
C ASP A 289 -5.20 -0.18 20.03
N GLY A 290 -6.17 0.11 19.17
CA GLY A 290 -7.43 0.75 19.57
C GLY A 290 -7.37 2.29 19.50
N SER A 291 -6.19 2.90 19.40
CA SER A 291 -6.04 4.35 19.30
C SER A 291 -6.48 4.89 17.94
N PRO A 292 -6.73 6.20 17.80
CA PRO A 292 -7.01 6.82 16.52
C PRO A 292 -5.93 6.61 15.44
N LEU A 293 -4.71 6.20 15.81
CA LEU A 293 -3.58 6.08 14.90
C LEU A 293 -3.35 4.60 14.53
N ILE A 294 -3.48 4.28 13.24
CA ILE A 294 -3.07 2.99 12.70
C ILE A 294 -1.67 3.14 12.09
N THR A 295 -0.78 2.21 12.43
CA THR A 295 0.59 2.20 11.90
C THR A 295 0.77 1.03 10.94
N TYR A 296 1.35 1.29 9.77
CA TYR A 296 1.89 0.28 8.88
C TYR A 296 3.40 0.44 8.77
N LYS A 297 4.12 -0.67 8.74
CA LYS A 297 5.57 -0.68 8.50
C LYS A 297 5.89 -1.68 7.41
N MET A 298 6.67 -1.27 6.43
CA MET A 298 7.22 -2.11 5.39
C MET A 298 8.75 -2.08 5.45
N VAL A 299 9.38 -3.25 5.36
CA VAL A 299 10.84 -3.38 5.31
C VAL A 299 11.21 -4.25 4.11
N VAL A 300 12.03 -3.69 3.23
CA VAL A 300 12.60 -4.38 2.07
C VAL A 300 14.08 -4.62 2.35
N GLY A 301 14.46 -5.86 2.61
CA GLY A 301 15.86 -6.24 2.82
C GLY A 301 16.55 -6.52 1.50
N PHE A 302 17.84 -6.18 1.38
CA PHE A 302 18.65 -6.43 0.20
C PHE A 302 20.09 -6.85 0.53
N ASP A 303 20.75 -7.53 -0.40
CA ASP A 303 22.19 -7.80 -0.40
C ASP A 303 22.89 -6.79 -1.30
N ARG A 304 23.64 -5.86 -0.68
CA ARG A 304 24.35 -4.80 -1.40
C ARG A 304 25.36 -5.30 -2.43
N GLN A 305 25.92 -6.49 -2.25
CA GLN A 305 26.90 -7.07 -3.17
C GLN A 305 26.25 -7.66 -4.41
N GLN A 306 24.98 -8.02 -4.34
CA GLN A 306 24.23 -8.64 -5.43
C GLN A 306 23.23 -7.68 -6.11
N MET A 307 23.03 -6.49 -5.55
CA MET A 307 22.12 -5.48 -6.10
C MET A 307 22.37 -5.22 -7.58
N SER A 308 21.27 -5.08 -8.33
CA SER A 308 21.31 -4.53 -9.68
C SER A 308 21.88 -3.08 -9.66
N PRO A 309 22.44 -2.59 -10.77
CA PRO A 309 22.87 -1.19 -10.87
C PRO A 309 21.75 -0.20 -10.51
N LYS A 310 20.52 -0.49 -10.97
CA LYS A 310 19.32 0.29 -10.67
C LYS A 310 19.02 0.34 -9.17
N MET A 311 19.06 -0.80 -8.48
CA MET A 311 18.81 -0.83 -7.04
C MET A 311 19.93 -0.13 -6.25
N THR A 312 21.18 -0.31 -6.68
CA THR A 312 22.35 0.38 -6.10
C THR A 312 22.20 1.89 -6.19
N GLN A 313 21.71 2.39 -7.31
CA GLN A 313 21.47 3.80 -7.52
C GLN A 313 20.37 4.35 -6.60
N ILE A 314 19.26 3.62 -6.41
CA ILE A 314 18.16 4.08 -5.54
C ILE A 314 18.57 4.06 -4.06
N THR A 315 19.40 3.07 -3.66
CA THR A 315 19.78 2.82 -2.26
C THR A 315 21.06 3.53 -1.81
N ARG A 316 21.77 4.23 -2.70
CA ARG A 316 23.00 4.99 -2.35
C ARG A 316 22.73 6.26 -1.55
N PHE A 317 21.50 6.76 -1.58
CA PHE A 317 21.13 8.03 -0.95
C PHE A 317 20.96 7.84 0.55
N THR A 318 21.71 8.60 1.33
CA THR A 318 21.53 8.61 2.79
C THR A 318 20.30 9.44 3.17
N PRO A 319 19.56 9.08 4.24
CA PRO A 319 18.47 9.92 4.74
C PRO A 319 18.94 11.33 5.08
N THR A 320 18.22 12.37 4.64
CA THR A 320 18.53 13.78 4.92
C THR A 320 17.35 14.50 5.57
N ALA A 321 17.63 15.60 6.27
CA ALA A 321 16.56 16.45 6.78
C ALA A 321 15.85 17.12 5.60
N ASN A 322 14.53 17.19 5.65
CA ASN A 322 13.71 17.82 4.61
C ASN A 322 13.72 19.36 4.75
N PRO A 323 14.40 20.11 3.87
CA PRO A 323 14.53 21.54 4.00
C PRO A 323 13.26 22.31 3.58
N THR A 324 12.36 21.68 2.81
CA THR A 324 11.19 22.35 2.22
C THR A 324 9.98 22.34 3.16
N LEU A 325 9.94 21.41 4.12
CA LEU A 325 8.83 21.21 5.05
C LEU A 325 8.41 22.49 5.80
N LYS A 326 9.36 23.36 6.14
CA LYS A 326 9.12 24.65 6.83
C LYS A 326 8.29 25.66 6.02
N ARG A 327 8.21 25.48 4.69
CA ARG A 327 7.51 26.37 3.73
C ARG A 327 6.17 25.82 3.27
N ILE A 328 5.78 24.66 3.78
CA ILE A 328 4.55 23.99 3.35
C ILE A 328 3.39 24.59 4.15
N PRO A 329 2.40 25.21 3.48
CA PRO A 329 1.30 25.86 4.18
C PRO A 329 0.48 24.88 5.02
N ALA A 330 -0.16 25.39 6.06
CA ALA A 330 -1.04 24.65 6.97
C ALA A 330 -2.15 23.87 6.26
N ASN A 331 -2.74 24.43 5.22
CA ASN A 331 -3.94 23.91 4.57
C ASN A 331 -3.65 22.94 3.42
N VAL A 332 -2.41 22.44 3.31
CA VAL A 332 -2.02 21.53 2.23
C VAL A 332 -2.90 20.28 2.17
N LEU A 333 -3.35 19.92 0.97
CA LEU A 333 -4.12 18.72 0.71
C LEU A 333 -3.21 17.50 0.55
N LEU A 334 -2.09 17.70 -0.15
CA LEU A 334 -1.11 16.66 -0.42
C LEU A 334 0.29 17.29 -0.47
N TYR A 335 1.24 16.65 0.19
CA TYR A 335 2.65 17.01 0.16
C TYR A 335 3.50 15.76 -0.05
N SER A 336 4.49 15.84 -0.93
CA SER A 336 5.50 14.80 -1.12
C SER A 336 6.87 15.42 -1.34
N TRP A 337 7.89 14.85 -0.72
CA TRP A 337 9.30 15.21 -0.90
C TRP A 337 10.15 13.95 -0.91
N GLN A 338 11.22 13.96 -1.70
CA GLN A 338 12.22 12.91 -1.75
C GLN A 338 13.62 13.45 -2.03
N ASN A 339 14.66 12.73 -1.59
CA ASN A 339 16.08 13.11 -1.77
C ASN A 339 16.88 12.21 -2.72
N ASN A 340 16.21 11.21 -3.30
CA ASN A 340 16.78 10.20 -4.21
C ASN A 340 16.26 10.37 -5.65
N PHE A 341 15.83 11.58 -6.03
CA PHE A 341 15.37 11.91 -7.37
C PHE A 341 16.53 12.33 -8.27
N ASP A 342 17.23 11.34 -8.82
CA ASP A 342 18.41 11.56 -9.66
C ASP A 342 18.06 11.46 -11.15
N LEU A 343 17.70 12.60 -11.75
CA LEU A 343 17.35 12.67 -13.17
C LEU A 343 18.48 12.23 -14.10
N ALA A 344 19.74 12.50 -13.74
CA ALA A 344 20.88 12.09 -14.55
C ALA A 344 20.94 10.56 -14.66
N SER A 345 20.66 9.90 -13.56
CA SER A 345 20.72 8.46 -13.50
C SER A 345 19.47 7.79 -14.10
N TYR A 346 18.28 8.42 -14.02
CA TYR A 346 17.12 8.00 -14.83
C TYR A 346 17.35 8.16 -16.34
N TRP A 347 18.04 9.22 -16.74
CA TRP A 347 18.42 9.41 -18.14
C TRP A 347 19.40 8.33 -18.60
N ALA A 348 20.40 7.97 -17.78
CA ALA A 348 21.30 6.86 -18.07
C ALA A 348 20.54 5.53 -18.24
N GLU A 349 19.58 5.22 -17.36
CA GLU A 349 18.73 4.03 -17.49
C GLU A 349 17.91 4.05 -18.79
N PHE A 350 17.38 5.21 -19.18
CA PHE A 350 16.68 5.38 -20.44
C PHE A 350 17.59 5.11 -21.65
N GLN A 351 18.86 5.53 -21.60
CA GLN A 351 19.85 5.30 -22.65
C GLN A 351 20.29 3.84 -22.76
N GLU A 352 20.32 3.12 -21.64
CA GLU A 352 20.72 1.70 -21.58
C GLU A 352 19.56 0.75 -21.93
N ASN A 353 18.33 1.25 -22.06
CA ASN A 353 17.17 0.41 -22.37
C ASN A 353 17.27 -0.15 -23.80
N PRO A 354 17.33 -1.49 -23.98
CA PRO A 354 17.48 -2.12 -25.31
C PRO A 354 16.29 -1.88 -26.25
N GLN A 355 15.14 -1.45 -25.73
CA GLN A 355 13.98 -1.07 -26.54
C GLN A 355 14.10 0.32 -27.15
N ILE A 356 15.08 1.12 -26.71
CA ILE A 356 15.32 2.47 -27.20
C ILE A 356 16.50 2.44 -28.16
N SER A 357 16.29 2.94 -29.38
CA SER A 357 17.35 3.00 -30.37
C SER A 357 18.34 4.13 -30.06
N LEU A 358 19.60 3.97 -30.46
CA LEU A 358 20.61 5.03 -30.35
C LEU A 358 20.18 6.30 -31.11
N GLU A 359 19.50 6.15 -32.25
CA GLU A 359 18.96 7.26 -33.04
C GLU A 359 17.93 8.06 -32.23
N THR A 360 17.04 7.38 -31.49
CA THR A 360 16.07 8.03 -30.60
C THR A 360 16.75 8.83 -29.49
N VAL A 361 17.80 8.28 -28.88
CA VAL A 361 18.57 8.99 -27.84
C VAL A 361 19.21 10.26 -28.41
N GLN A 362 19.84 10.15 -29.58
CA GLN A 362 20.48 11.29 -30.26
C GLN A 362 19.46 12.33 -30.73
N ASP A 363 18.29 11.91 -31.20
CA ASP A 363 17.19 12.79 -31.58
C ASP A 363 16.68 13.59 -30.38
N ILE A 364 16.49 12.96 -29.22
CA ILE A 364 16.09 13.66 -27.99
C ILE A 364 17.14 14.67 -27.58
N GLN A 365 18.42 14.29 -27.56
CA GLN A 365 19.51 15.19 -27.16
C GLN A 365 19.63 16.38 -28.11
N SER A 366 19.61 16.14 -29.42
CA SER A 366 19.74 17.20 -30.44
C SER A 366 18.50 18.10 -30.50
N THR A 367 17.30 17.53 -30.36
CA THR A 367 16.05 18.30 -30.26
C THR A 367 16.04 19.16 -29.00
N PHE A 368 16.49 18.61 -27.87
CA PHE A 368 16.63 19.38 -26.63
C PHE A 368 17.62 20.52 -26.81
N GLU A 369 18.82 20.26 -27.33
CA GLU A 369 19.85 21.29 -27.54
C GLU A 369 19.39 22.38 -28.51
N THR A 370 18.76 22.00 -29.62
CA THR A 370 18.22 22.93 -30.62
C THR A 370 17.15 23.84 -30.01
N ASN A 371 16.26 23.27 -29.20
CA ASN A 371 15.14 24.00 -28.62
C ASN A 371 15.53 24.77 -27.35
N MET A 372 16.51 24.33 -26.57
CA MET A 372 16.83 24.92 -25.28
C MET A 372 18.06 25.82 -25.33
N GLY A 373 18.93 25.65 -26.33
CA GLY A 373 20.21 26.34 -26.43
C GLY A 373 21.23 25.88 -25.38
N LEU A 374 20.99 24.72 -24.75
CA LEU A 374 21.88 24.06 -23.79
C LEU A 374 21.77 22.54 -23.97
N THR A 375 22.83 21.82 -23.68
CA THR A 375 22.86 20.37 -23.76
C THR A 375 22.03 19.74 -22.65
N LEU A 376 21.47 18.55 -22.90
CA LEU A 376 20.74 17.82 -21.85
C LEU A 376 21.64 17.52 -20.65
N GLU A 377 22.93 17.27 -20.88
CA GLU A 377 23.89 17.01 -19.80
C GLU A 377 24.09 18.23 -18.89
N GLU A 378 24.16 19.44 -19.45
CA GLU A 378 24.21 20.68 -18.66
C GLU A 378 22.97 20.84 -17.77
N LEU A 379 21.77 20.52 -18.28
CA LEU A 379 20.55 20.52 -17.47
C LEU A 379 20.65 19.50 -16.33
N LEU A 380 21.03 18.26 -16.63
CA LEU A 380 21.10 17.19 -15.63
C LEU A 380 22.13 17.50 -14.53
N GLN A 381 23.25 18.12 -14.87
CA GLN A 381 24.27 18.59 -13.93
C GLN A 381 23.83 19.80 -13.11
N ALA A 382 22.94 20.64 -13.66
CA ALA A 382 22.36 21.79 -12.96
C ALA A 382 21.39 21.38 -11.84
N LEU A 383 20.83 20.16 -11.91
CA LEU A 383 19.85 19.67 -10.94
C LEU A 383 20.49 18.91 -9.78
N GLY A 384 19.87 19.04 -8.61
CA GLY A 384 20.14 18.24 -7.43
C GLY A 384 19.42 16.90 -7.45
N THR A 385 19.36 16.24 -6.29
CA THR A 385 18.67 14.95 -6.14
C THR A 385 17.42 15.06 -5.28
N GLN A 386 17.10 16.25 -4.77
CA GLN A 386 15.86 16.48 -4.05
C GLN A 386 14.77 17.04 -4.97
N ALA A 387 13.57 16.51 -4.82
CA ALA A 387 12.38 17.02 -5.49
C ALA A 387 11.15 16.82 -4.61
N GLY A 388 10.11 17.58 -4.90
CA GLY A 388 8.82 17.35 -4.30
C GLY A 388 7.73 18.18 -4.93
N LEU A 389 6.53 17.96 -4.41
CA LEU A 389 5.32 18.58 -4.91
C LEU A 389 4.37 18.83 -3.75
N LEU A 390 3.50 19.82 -3.91
CA LEU A 390 2.37 20.03 -3.04
C LEU A 390 1.14 20.44 -3.84
N ILE A 391 -0.02 20.02 -3.35
CA ILE A 391 -1.33 20.53 -3.75
C ILE A 391 -1.90 21.22 -2.53
N ASN A 392 -2.01 22.54 -2.58
CA ASN A 392 -2.47 23.36 -1.46
C ASN A 392 -4.00 23.44 -1.40
N ASP A 393 -4.63 23.56 -2.57
CA ASP A 393 -6.07 23.64 -2.73
C ASP A 393 -6.49 23.23 -4.16
N ILE A 394 -7.80 23.12 -4.40
CA ILE A 394 -8.42 23.08 -5.72
C ILE A 394 -9.49 24.18 -5.78
N ASN A 395 -9.28 25.17 -6.64
CA ASN A 395 -10.21 26.27 -6.85
C ASN A 395 -11.23 25.90 -7.93
N THR A 396 -12.50 25.77 -7.55
CA THR A 396 -13.62 25.44 -8.45
C THR A 396 -14.44 26.66 -8.87
N GLY A 397 -13.98 27.89 -8.56
CA GLY A 397 -14.67 29.13 -8.91
C GLY A 397 -14.44 29.62 -10.34
N GLY A 398 -13.51 29.00 -11.08
CA GLY A 398 -13.18 29.35 -12.47
C GLY A 398 -14.00 28.58 -13.51
N MET A 399 -13.61 28.73 -14.79
CA MET A 399 -14.20 27.97 -15.90
C MET A 399 -13.98 26.47 -15.78
N PHE A 400 -12.92 26.05 -15.09
CA PHE A 400 -12.61 24.67 -14.77
C PHE A 400 -11.88 24.60 -13.42
N PRO A 401 -11.95 23.47 -12.69
CA PRO A 401 -11.25 23.28 -11.44
C PRO A 401 -9.75 23.43 -11.64
N MET A 402 -9.12 24.31 -10.87
CA MET A 402 -7.68 24.59 -10.96
C MET A 402 -6.99 24.18 -9.65
N PRO A 403 -6.06 23.23 -9.65
CA PRO A 403 -5.27 22.92 -8.47
C PRO A 403 -4.27 24.05 -8.17
N GLU A 404 -4.11 24.38 -6.90
CA GLU A 404 -2.97 25.14 -6.40
C GLU A 404 -1.78 24.18 -6.24
N LEU A 405 -1.14 23.87 -7.37
CA LEU A 405 0.01 22.96 -7.44
C LEU A 405 1.33 23.76 -7.42
N ALA A 406 2.29 23.29 -6.63
CA ALA A 406 3.69 23.68 -6.76
C ALA A 406 4.58 22.43 -6.84
N LEU A 407 5.62 22.54 -7.67
CA LEU A 407 6.72 21.60 -7.80
C LEU A 407 7.99 22.31 -7.35
N PHE A 408 8.86 21.62 -6.64
CA PHE A 408 10.18 22.14 -6.30
C PHE A 408 11.24 21.08 -6.57
N ILE A 409 12.34 21.52 -7.17
CA ILE A 409 13.48 20.68 -7.52
C ILE A 409 14.73 21.38 -7.02
N GLU A 410 15.63 20.63 -6.40
CA GLU A 410 16.92 21.14 -5.96
C GLU A 410 17.76 21.55 -7.18
N VAL A 411 18.43 22.69 -7.07
CA VAL A 411 19.20 23.27 -8.15
C VAL A 411 20.59 23.64 -7.65
N LYS A 412 21.61 23.14 -8.35
CA LYS A 412 23.02 23.43 -8.12
C LYS A 412 23.49 24.65 -8.92
N GLN A 413 22.91 24.86 -10.10
CA GLN A 413 23.26 25.94 -11.05
C GLN A 413 21.99 26.73 -11.42
N PRO A 414 21.53 27.66 -10.54
CA PRO A 414 20.26 28.37 -10.71
C PRO A 414 20.17 29.18 -12.00
N GLU A 415 21.30 29.70 -12.49
CA GLU A 415 21.42 30.42 -13.74
C GLU A 415 21.04 29.59 -14.97
N ILE A 416 21.41 28.30 -15.01
CA ILE A 416 21.06 27.40 -16.11
C ILE A 416 19.55 27.17 -16.14
N ILE A 417 18.93 26.93 -14.97
CA ILE A 417 17.48 26.68 -14.89
C ILE A 417 16.69 27.95 -15.18
N ASP A 418 17.14 29.12 -14.72
CA ASP A 418 16.53 30.42 -15.04
C ASP A 418 16.60 30.71 -16.55
N GLN A 419 17.75 30.46 -17.18
CA GLN A 419 17.92 30.58 -18.62
C GLN A 419 16.98 29.62 -19.38
N LEU A 420 16.91 28.34 -18.98
CA LEU A 420 16.03 27.34 -19.58
C LEU A 420 14.56 27.82 -19.58
N ILE A 421 14.06 28.27 -18.42
CA ILE A 421 12.67 28.71 -18.28
C ILE A 421 12.41 29.97 -19.12
N LYS A 422 13.36 30.91 -19.15
CA LYS A 422 13.25 32.14 -19.96
C LYS A 422 13.28 31.86 -21.46
N THR A 423 14.13 30.93 -21.92
CA THR A 423 14.17 30.49 -23.32
C THR A 423 12.82 29.88 -23.72
N GLN A 424 12.30 28.96 -22.91
CA GLN A 424 11.00 28.34 -23.16
C GLN A 424 9.84 29.34 -23.16
N ALA A 425 9.80 30.26 -22.18
CA ALA A 425 8.80 31.31 -22.17
C ALA A 425 8.87 32.19 -23.43
N SER A 426 10.08 32.54 -23.88
CA SER A 426 10.29 33.34 -25.09
C SER A 426 9.81 32.61 -26.35
N GLN A 427 10.06 31.30 -26.46
CA GLN A 427 9.61 30.50 -27.60
C GLN A 427 8.10 30.44 -27.75
N TYR A 428 7.38 30.37 -26.63
CA TYR A 428 5.91 30.39 -26.62
C TYR A 428 5.32 31.82 -26.58
N ASN A 429 6.14 32.87 -26.73
CA ASN A 429 5.75 34.28 -26.63
C ASN A 429 5.06 34.63 -25.29
N PHE A 430 5.45 33.96 -24.20
CA PHE A 430 5.02 34.31 -22.85
C PHE A 430 5.89 35.45 -22.31
N ALA A 431 5.26 36.59 -22.05
CA ALA A 431 5.92 37.72 -21.41
C ALA A 431 6.11 37.44 -19.91
N LEU A 432 7.33 37.07 -19.51
CA LEU A 432 7.69 36.95 -18.11
C LEU A 432 7.78 38.33 -17.46
N GLN A 433 7.08 38.49 -16.35
CA GLN A 433 7.15 39.63 -15.45
C GLN A 433 7.95 39.23 -14.22
N THR A 434 8.58 40.22 -13.60
CA THR A 434 9.39 40.03 -12.40
C THR A 434 8.81 40.85 -11.25
N GLU A 435 8.68 40.24 -10.08
CA GLU A 435 8.20 40.87 -8.85
C GLU A 435 9.20 40.55 -7.71
N PRO A 436 9.84 41.55 -7.08
CA PRO A 436 10.60 41.32 -5.87
C PRO A 436 9.65 40.95 -4.73
N TYR A 437 9.95 39.87 -4.02
CA TYR A 437 9.11 39.40 -2.91
C TYR A 437 9.97 38.84 -1.78
N LYS A 438 9.94 39.53 -0.63
CA LYS A 438 10.89 39.31 0.49
C LYS A 438 12.35 39.31 -0.02
N ALA A 439 13.11 38.27 0.31
CA ALA A 439 14.52 38.11 -0.07
C ALA A 439 14.71 37.36 -1.41
N THR A 440 13.65 37.15 -2.18
CA THR A 440 13.71 36.46 -3.47
C THR A 440 13.09 37.29 -4.60
N VAL A 441 13.35 36.85 -5.83
CA VAL A 441 12.74 37.38 -7.05
C VAL A 441 11.78 36.33 -7.59
N MET A 442 10.54 36.73 -7.84
CA MET A 442 9.52 35.90 -8.44
C MET A 442 9.37 36.28 -9.91
N ASN A 443 9.39 35.28 -10.78
CA ASN A 443 9.12 35.45 -12.20
C ASN A 443 7.79 34.78 -12.52
N TYR A 444 6.92 35.44 -13.28
CA TYR A 444 5.59 34.92 -13.57
C TYR A 444 5.08 35.35 -14.94
N THR A 445 4.13 34.62 -15.49
CA THR A 445 3.38 35.02 -16.69
C THR A 445 1.90 35.14 -16.36
N VAL A 446 1.19 36.02 -17.06
CA VAL A 446 -0.27 36.18 -16.94
C VAL A 446 -0.90 35.58 -18.18
N LEU A 447 -1.72 34.54 -17.99
CA LEU A 447 -2.42 33.86 -19.07
C LEU A 447 -3.84 34.44 -19.23
N PRO A 448 -4.52 34.25 -20.39
CA PRO A 448 -5.85 34.80 -20.65
C PRO A 448 -6.98 34.17 -19.80
N PHE A 449 -6.62 33.37 -18.79
CA PHE A 449 -7.53 32.69 -17.87
C PHE A 449 -7.66 33.40 -16.51
N GLY A 450 -7.09 34.62 -16.40
CA GLY A 450 -7.15 35.46 -15.20
C GLY A 450 -6.07 35.15 -14.16
N ASP A 451 -6.10 35.86 -13.03
CA ASP A 451 -5.07 35.79 -11.98
C ASP A 451 -4.95 34.41 -11.31
N ASN A 452 -5.97 33.57 -11.44
CA ASN A 452 -5.98 32.20 -10.91
C ASN A 452 -5.03 31.26 -11.66
N LEU A 453 -4.62 31.61 -12.88
CA LEU A 453 -3.64 30.88 -13.67
C LEU A 453 -2.53 31.84 -14.10
N SER A 454 -1.59 32.03 -13.18
CA SER A 454 -0.39 32.84 -13.40
C SER A 454 0.83 32.00 -13.04
N PRO A 455 1.27 31.09 -13.93
CA PRO A 455 2.43 30.25 -13.68
C PRO A 455 3.61 31.11 -13.26
N ALA A 456 4.24 30.73 -12.17
CA ALA A 456 5.31 31.48 -11.54
C ALA A 456 6.41 30.55 -11.08
N TYR A 457 7.64 31.06 -11.02
CA TYR A 457 8.75 30.36 -10.43
C TYR A 457 9.67 31.30 -9.63
N THR A 458 10.47 30.70 -8.76
CA THR A 458 11.51 31.41 -8.01
C THR A 458 12.66 30.49 -7.64
N MET A 459 13.84 31.07 -7.46
CA MET A 459 15.05 30.40 -6.99
C MET A 459 15.31 30.82 -5.54
N ALA A 460 15.08 29.92 -4.59
CA ALA A 460 15.30 30.20 -3.17
C ALA A 460 15.59 28.90 -2.41
N ASP A 461 16.45 28.93 -1.38
CA ASP A 461 16.67 27.71 -0.58
C ASP A 461 17.60 26.68 -1.24
N GLY A 462 18.20 26.98 -2.40
CA GLY A 462 18.79 25.95 -3.27
C GLY A 462 17.76 25.18 -4.08
N PHE A 463 16.52 25.67 -4.21
CA PHE A 463 15.46 25.06 -5.00
C PHE A 463 14.93 26.02 -6.06
N CYS A 464 14.59 25.49 -7.23
CA CYS A 464 13.64 26.10 -8.15
C CYS A 464 12.25 25.63 -7.75
N THR A 465 11.38 26.55 -7.35
CA THR A 465 9.96 26.25 -7.06
C THR A 465 9.11 26.84 -8.17
N ILE A 466 8.33 26.01 -8.85
CA ILE A 466 7.40 26.38 -9.93
C ILE A 466 5.98 26.13 -9.42
N ALA A 467 5.09 27.10 -9.55
CA ALA A 467 3.69 27.00 -9.16
C ALA A 467 2.75 27.41 -10.30
N LEU A 468 1.54 26.85 -10.31
CA LEU A 468 0.51 27.23 -11.30
C LEU A 468 -0.05 28.64 -11.06
N ASN A 469 0.11 29.18 -9.86
CA ASN A 469 -0.23 30.56 -9.55
C ASN A 469 0.84 31.20 -8.63
N ARG A 470 1.12 32.48 -8.85
CA ARG A 470 2.07 33.25 -8.03
C ARG A 470 1.67 33.40 -6.56
N MET A 471 0.36 33.36 -6.26
CA MET A 471 -0.13 33.51 -4.90
C MET A 471 0.29 32.34 -4.01
N LEU A 472 0.35 31.13 -4.56
CA LEU A 472 0.83 29.94 -3.85
C LEU A 472 2.30 30.10 -3.45
N LEU A 473 3.15 30.61 -4.33
CA LEU A 473 4.53 30.92 -3.96
C LEU A 473 4.57 31.91 -2.80
N LYS A 474 3.80 33.01 -2.87
CA LYS A 474 3.71 33.99 -1.77
C LYS A 474 3.29 33.33 -0.46
N THR A 475 2.23 32.51 -0.47
CA THR A 475 1.77 31.73 0.69
C THR A 475 2.88 30.83 1.25
N MET A 476 3.63 30.12 0.41
CA MET A 476 4.76 29.28 0.84
C MET A 476 5.87 30.08 1.51
N PHE A 477 6.18 31.30 1.04
CA PHE A 477 7.18 32.18 1.67
C PHE A 477 6.67 32.94 2.88
N ASP A 478 5.35 33.13 3.02
CA ASP A 478 4.69 33.70 4.19
C ASP A 478 4.44 32.71 5.31
N THR A 479 4.60 31.42 5.02
CA THR A 479 4.41 30.34 5.97
C THR A 479 5.50 30.33 7.04
N GLU A 480 5.11 30.55 8.30
CA GLU A 480 5.98 30.46 9.48
C GLU A 480 5.21 29.88 10.69
N GLY A 481 5.93 29.23 11.61
CA GLY A 481 5.39 28.77 12.90
C GLY A 481 4.12 27.91 12.77
N SER A 482 3.03 28.31 13.44
CA SER A 482 1.73 27.64 13.39
C SER A 482 1.02 27.75 12.03
N GLY A 483 1.50 28.63 11.14
CA GLY A 483 1.03 28.70 9.75
C GLY A 483 1.62 27.62 8.84
N ALA A 484 2.63 26.88 9.32
CA ALA A 484 3.24 25.78 8.59
C ALA A 484 2.53 24.45 8.85
N LEU A 485 2.74 23.50 7.92
CA LEU A 485 2.27 22.12 8.03
C LEU A 485 2.70 21.47 9.34
N THR A 486 3.95 21.67 9.77
CA THR A 486 4.50 21.12 11.03
C THR A 486 3.80 21.64 12.28
N GLY A 487 3.11 22.78 12.19
CA GLY A 487 2.28 23.34 13.24
C GLY A 487 0.87 22.75 13.33
N GLN A 488 0.45 21.92 12.36
CA GLN A 488 -0.91 21.40 12.30
C GLN A 488 -1.11 20.19 13.22
N PRO A 489 -2.20 20.13 14.02
CA PRO A 489 -2.46 19.00 14.92
C PRO A 489 -2.50 17.64 14.19
N ASN A 490 -3.13 17.62 13.01
CA ASN A 490 -3.23 16.42 12.18
C ASN A 490 -1.86 15.94 11.69
N PHE A 491 -0.97 16.85 11.31
CA PHE A 491 0.41 16.52 10.94
C PHE A 491 1.18 15.99 12.13
N GLN A 492 1.11 16.68 13.28
CA GLN A 492 1.80 16.27 14.50
C GLN A 492 1.36 14.89 14.99
N ALA A 493 0.08 14.54 14.84
CA ALA A 493 -0.43 13.22 15.18
C ALA A 493 0.18 12.10 14.31
N VAL A 494 0.41 12.37 13.03
CA VAL A 494 1.04 11.40 12.10
C VAL A 494 2.57 11.56 11.99
N ASP A 495 3.16 12.55 12.66
CA ASP A 495 4.61 12.77 12.70
C ASP A 495 5.32 11.75 13.60
N GLN A 496 5.36 10.50 13.13
CA GLN A 496 6.18 9.43 13.71
C GLN A 496 7.58 9.43 13.07
N GLY A 497 8.18 10.63 12.94
CA GLY A 497 9.50 10.86 12.35
C GLY A 497 9.47 11.36 10.90
N LEU A 498 8.38 11.99 10.47
CA LEU A 498 8.30 12.72 9.19
C LEU A 498 9.24 13.93 9.19
N THR A 499 9.49 14.52 10.36
CA THR A 499 10.44 15.64 10.55
C THR A 499 11.90 15.19 10.76
N ALA A 500 12.14 13.87 10.85
CA ALA A 500 13.48 13.31 10.97
C ALA A 500 14.24 13.34 9.63
N LYS A 501 15.44 12.73 9.62
CA LYS A 501 16.15 12.46 8.37
C LYS A 501 15.46 11.33 7.63
N ASN A 502 15.06 11.59 6.38
CA ASN A 502 14.32 10.63 5.55
C ASN A 502 14.87 10.67 4.12
N ASN A 503 14.61 9.62 3.34
CA ASN A 503 14.76 9.66 1.89
C ASN A 503 13.50 10.16 1.20
N GLN A 504 12.33 9.88 1.77
CA GLN A 504 11.03 10.35 1.27
C GLN A 504 10.10 10.70 2.43
N VAL A 505 9.27 11.71 2.25
CA VAL A 505 8.21 12.12 3.17
C VAL A 505 6.95 12.39 2.36
N PHE A 506 5.82 11.88 2.85
CA PHE A 506 4.50 12.09 2.28
C PHE A 506 3.53 12.51 3.39
N TYR A 507 2.66 13.48 3.08
CA TYR A 507 1.54 13.84 3.92
C TYR A 507 0.31 14.07 3.05
N MET A 508 -0.84 13.64 3.54
CA MET A 508 -2.13 13.86 2.93
C MET A 508 -3.14 14.29 3.99
N ASN A 509 -4.03 15.21 3.59
CA ASN A 509 -5.25 15.56 4.28
C ASN A 509 -6.44 14.99 3.49
N PRO A 510 -6.84 13.71 3.71
CA PRO A 510 -7.89 13.08 2.92
C PRO A 510 -9.23 13.79 3.05
N GLN A 511 -9.57 14.30 4.24
CA GLN A 511 -10.80 15.06 4.43
C GLN A 511 -10.85 16.29 3.52
N GLY A 512 -9.78 17.09 3.49
CA GLY A 512 -9.69 18.24 2.58
C GLY A 512 -9.77 17.84 1.10
N LEU A 513 -9.09 16.75 0.70
CA LEU A 513 -9.16 16.23 -0.66
C LEU A 513 -10.58 15.82 -1.04
N LEU A 514 -11.27 15.08 -0.17
CA LEU A 514 -12.64 14.62 -0.37
C LEU A 514 -13.62 15.78 -0.50
N ASP A 515 -13.47 16.83 0.31
CA ASP A 515 -14.26 18.05 0.20
C ASP A 515 -14.06 18.73 -1.17
N LYS A 516 -12.82 18.76 -1.66
CA LYS A 516 -12.50 19.30 -3.00
C LYS A 516 -12.93 18.39 -4.15
N THR A 517 -12.97 17.08 -3.94
CA THR A 517 -13.60 16.13 -4.86
C THR A 517 -15.09 16.42 -4.98
N ARG A 518 -15.82 16.63 -3.87
CA ARG A 518 -17.25 17.00 -3.91
C ARG A 518 -17.49 18.32 -4.67
N GLN A 519 -16.64 19.33 -4.44
CA GLN A 519 -16.74 20.61 -5.16
C GLN A 519 -16.48 20.43 -6.66
N THR A 520 -15.49 19.62 -7.02
CA THR A 520 -15.15 19.31 -8.42
C THR A 520 -16.27 18.55 -9.12
N ILE A 521 -16.85 17.55 -8.47
CA ILE A 521 -18.02 16.83 -8.95
C ILE A 521 -19.19 17.80 -9.14
N SER A 522 -19.47 18.65 -8.16
CA SER A 522 -20.56 19.64 -8.23
C SER A 522 -20.37 20.60 -9.42
N TRP A 523 -19.13 21.05 -9.67
CA TRP A 523 -18.80 21.85 -10.84
C TRP A 523 -19.05 21.08 -12.15
N ALA A 524 -18.58 19.83 -12.25
CA ALA A 524 -18.76 18.99 -13.44
C ALA A 524 -20.25 18.72 -13.71
N MET A 525 -21.03 18.51 -12.65
CA MET A 525 -22.48 18.36 -12.71
C MET A 525 -23.18 19.60 -13.24
N ALA A 526 -22.79 20.79 -12.79
CA ALA A 526 -23.35 22.04 -13.32
C ALA A 526 -23.05 22.20 -14.82
N TRP A 527 -21.82 21.88 -15.25
CA TRP A 527 -21.44 21.93 -16.66
C TRP A 527 -22.19 20.89 -17.52
N MET A 528 -22.33 19.66 -17.04
CA MET A 528 -23.13 18.63 -17.71
C MET A 528 -24.61 19.02 -17.77
N ALA A 529 -25.18 19.60 -16.72
CA ALA A 529 -26.56 20.05 -16.73
C ALA A 529 -26.81 21.14 -17.79
N MET A 530 -25.81 21.97 -18.10
CA MET A 530 -25.87 22.96 -19.17
C MET A 530 -25.72 22.36 -20.58
N THR A 531 -24.89 21.33 -20.74
CA THR A 531 -24.49 20.79 -22.06
C THR A 531 -25.23 19.51 -22.47
N LYS A 532 -25.55 18.64 -21.50
CA LYS A 532 -26.21 17.33 -21.68
C LYS A 532 -27.13 17.02 -20.47
N PRO A 533 -28.35 17.60 -20.43
CA PRO A 533 -29.21 17.51 -19.24
C PRO A 533 -29.63 16.09 -18.83
N ASP A 534 -29.85 15.19 -19.79
CA ASP A 534 -30.25 13.81 -19.50
C ASP A 534 -29.08 12.98 -18.95
N ASP A 535 -27.87 13.17 -19.49
CA ASP A 535 -26.65 12.57 -18.94
C ASP A 535 -26.38 13.08 -17.51
N ALA A 536 -26.65 14.36 -17.24
CA ALA A 536 -26.50 14.93 -15.91
C ALA A 536 -27.44 14.24 -14.90
N LYS A 537 -28.71 13.96 -15.25
CA LYS A 537 -29.61 13.24 -14.33
C LYS A 537 -29.07 11.85 -13.97
N ARG A 538 -28.55 11.12 -14.95
CA ARG A 538 -27.96 9.79 -14.73
C ARG A 538 -26.67 9.88 -13.90
N ALA A 539 -25.77 10.81 -14.23
CA ALA A 539 -24.56 11.05 -13.46
C ALA A 539 -24.87 11.40 -11.99
N GLN A 540 -25.89 12.24 -11.75
CA GLN A 540 -26.35 12.56 -10.39
C GLN A 540 -26.78 11.30 -9.63
N GLN A 541 -27.47 10.37 -10.28
CA GLN A 541 -27.86 9.10 -9.65
C GLN A 541 -26.64 8.26 -9.27
N ILE A 542 -25.66 8.13 -10.17
CA ILE A 542 -24.40 7.39 -9.89
C ILE A 542 -23.64 8.03 -8.73
N ILE A 543 -23.54 9.38 -8.72
CA ILE A 543 -22.88 10.11 -7.64
C ILE A 543 -23.59 9.86 -6.31
N THR A 544 -24.91 10.04 -6.27
CA THR A 544 -25.70 9.92 -5.04
C THR A 544 -25.71 8.48 -4.51
N LEU A 545 -25.79 7.48 -5.40
CA LEU A 545 -25.90 6.06 -5.02
C LEU A 545 -24.55 5.43 -4.69
N GLY A 546 -23.47 5.85 -5.34
CA GLY A 546 -22.15 5.23 -5.22
C GLY A 546 -21.09 6.16 -4.64
N ILE A 547 -20.86 7.31 -5.26
CA ILE A 547 -19.70 8.17 -4.95
C ILE A 547 -19.87 8.88 -3.59
N ASP A 548 -21.03 9.48 -3.31
CA ASP A 548 -21.27 10.20 -2.06
C ASP A 548 -21.10 9.29 -0.83
N PRO A 549 -21.68 8.07 -0.78
CA PRO A 549 -21.39 7.12 0.29
C PRO A 549 -19.90 6.78 0.42
N LEU A 550 -19.18 6.61 -0.69
CA LEU A 550 -17.73 6.33 -0.63
C LEU A 550 -16.95 7.50 -0.02
N ILE A 551 -17.22 8.73 -0.48
CA ILE A 551 -16.59 9.94 0.05
C ILE A 551 -16.94 10.12 1.54
N ASP A 552 -18.20 9.91 1.91
CA ASP A 552 -18.65 9.98 3.30
C ASP A 552 -17.97 8.92 4.17
N GLY A 553 -17.82 7.70 3.67
CA GLY A 553 -17.13 6.61 4.35
C GLY A 553 -15.66 6.95 4.60
N LEU A 554 -14.96 7.41 3.57
CA LEU A 554 -13.53 7.76 3.63
C LEU A 554 -13.25 9.00 4.47
N SER A 555 -14.23 9.86 4.73
CA SER A 555 -14.05 11.07 5.55
C SER A 555 -13.72 10.80 7.03
N MET A 556 -13.75 9.54 7.46
CA MET A 556 -13.17 9.15 8.77
C MET A 556 -11.65 9.26 8.80
N ILE A 557 -10.96 9.29 7.65
CA ILE A 557 -9.50 9.42 7.61
C ILE A 557 -9.14 10.91 7.67
N LYS A 558 -8.52 11.34 8.78
CA LYS A 558 -8.18 12.73 9.06
C LYS A 558 -6.83 13.14 8.48
N ALA A 559 -5.87 12.25 8.52
CA ALA A 559 -4.53 12.48 7.98
C ALA A 559 -3.85 11.16 7.63
N VAL A 560 -2.98 11.21 6.63
CA VAL A 560 -2.04 10.12 6.32
C VAL A 560 -0.64 10.72 6.28
N GLY A 561 0.28 10.15 7.05
CA GLY A 561 1.70 10.49 7.02
C GLY A 561 2.51 9.27 6.59
N GLY A 562 3.48 9.46 5.71
CA GLY A 562 4.36 8.39 5.25
C GLY A 562 5.81 8.86 5.22
N ARG A 563 6.74 7.98 5.58
CA ARG A 563 8.17 8.21 5.36
C ARG A 563 8.84 6.97 4.82
N THR A 564 9.90 7.19 4.05
CA THR A 564 10.82 6.15 3.61
C THR A 564 12.23 6.55 3.99
N TYR A 565 13.02 5.62 4.53
CA TYR A 565 14.43 5.82 4.84
C TYR A 565 15.21 4.53 4.58
N ILE A 566 16.45 4.69 4.15
CA ILE A 566 17.41 3.61 3.96
C ILE A 566 18.28 3.53 5.20
N GLU A 567 18.36 2.34 5.79
CA GLU A 567 19.20 2.04 6.95
C GLU A 567 19.89 0.69 6.70
N ASP A 568 21.21 0.65 6.89
CA ASP A 568 22.04 -0.53 6.64
C ASP A 568 21.75 -1.21 5.29
N ASP A 569 21.21 -2.42 5.32
CA ASP A 569 20.90 -3.26 4.16
C ASP A 569 19.38 -3.39 3.93
N SER A 570 18.62 -2.36 4.29
CA SER A 570 17.17 -2.32 4.12
C SER A 570 16.57 -0.95 3.79
N VAL A 571 15.45 -0.97 3.07
CA VAL A 571 14.56 0.19 2.90
C VAL A 571 13.39 0.04 3.86
N HIS A 572 13.18 1.04 4.71
CA HIS A 572 12.07 1.09 5.65
C HIS A 572 11.04 2.10 5.17
N SER A 573 9.77 1.73 5.19
CA SER A 573 8.64 2.62 4.97
C SER A 573 7.65 2.54 6.12
N ASP A 574 7.41 3.67 6.78
CA ASP A 574 6.42 3.77 7.86
C ASP A 574 5.24 4.61 7.34
N THR A 575 4.02 4.10 7.44
CA THR A 575 2.79 4.83 7.13
C THR A 575 1.91 4.92 8.37
N GLN A 576 1.37 6.10 8.62
CA GLN A 576 0.52 6.44 9.75
C GLN A 576 -0.81 6.95 9.24
N VAL A 577 -1.91 6.35 9.69
CA VAL A 577 -3.27 6.71 9.29
C VAL A 577 -4.03 7.15 10.53
N LEU A 578 -4.36 8.44 10.59
CA LEU A 578 -5.17 9.02 11.66
C LEU A 578 -6.65 8.89 11.31
N LEU A 579 -7.39 8.16 12.13
CA LEU A 579 -8.82 7.92 11.99
C LEU A 579 -9.65 8.71 13.02
N ASP A 580 -10.87 9.00 12.63
CA ASP A 580 -11.95 9.44 13.50
C ASP A 580 -12.79 8.23 13.90
N ARG A 581 -12.63 7.78 15.15
CA ARG A 581 -13.32 6.58 15.68
C ARG A 581 -14.68 6.89 16.33
N SER A 582 -15.18 8.12 16.21
CA SER A 582 -16.45 8.57 16.81
C SER A 582 -17.70 7.95 16.20
#